data_AF-A0A140K2J1-F1
#
_entry.id   AF-A0A140K2J1-F1
#
_cell.length_a   1.000
_cell.length_b   1.000
_cell.length_c   1.000
_cell.angle_alpha   90.00
_cell.angle_beta   90.00
_cell.angle_gamma   90.00
#
_symmetry.space_group_name_H-M   'P 1'
#
loop_
_entity.id
_entity.type
_entity.pdbx_description
1 polymer ?
#
loop_
_entity_poly.entity_id
_entity_poly.type
_entity_poly.pdbx_seq_one_letter_code
_entity_poly.pdbx_strand_id
1 'polypeptide(L)'
;MLILDANQVQYYQVSAEIAGQIKKASGLTYQGNVFIKVKSYLEEELDNAIKECREQYLDNQAIEIPTLIIKEKKAVTLWIEDNRFKPIQSFDPINDTVMQTGGNIQTNPLNFNLIKVADQLKGKQGVKIKTRRSKLKLYHHCFLGNDAVDWLVENLKISRTEAVNLGQKLIDKKIIHHVSDEHSFKDEQLCYRFYQDENKSIWTDKII
;
A
#
# COMPACT_ATOMS: atom_id res chain seq x y z
N MET A 1 3.00 -16.34 -4.89
CA MET A 1 1.95 -16.75 -5.84
C MET A 1 0.91 -17.55 -5.09
N LEU A 2 -0.38 -17.22 -5.27
CA LEU A 2 -1.50 -17.92 -4.65
C LEU A 2 -2.47 -18.40 -5.72
N ILE A 3 -3.00 -19.63 -5.56
CA ILE A 3 -3.99 -20.21 -6.46
C ILE A 3 -5.33 -20.18 -5.72
N LEU A 4 -6.36 -19.59 -6.33
CA LEU A 4 -7.69 -19.44 -5.74
C LEU A 4 -8.76 -19.92 -6.73
N ASP A 5 -9.92 -20.32 -6.22
CA ASP A 5 -11.12 -20.52 -7.03
C ASP A 5 -11.85 -19.19 -7.25
N ALA A 6 -12.57 -19.06 -8.36
CA ALA A 6 -13.28 -17.83 -8.75
C ALA A 6 -14.28 -17.31 -7.71
N ASN A 7 -14.76 -18.14 -6.79
CA ASN A 7 -15.67 -17.77 -5.70
C ASN A 7 -14.96 -17.17 -4.47
N GLN A 8 -13.63 -17.26 -4.40
CA GLN A 8 -12.83 -16.72 -3.29
C GLN A 8 -12.39 -15.27 -3.53
N VAL A 9 -12.73 -14.71 -4.69
CA VAL A 9 -12.35 -13.36 -5.13
C VAL A 9 -13.57 -12.59 -5.62
N GLN A 10 -13.52 -11.26 -5.50
CA GLN A 10 -14.54 -10.38 -6.03
C GLN A 10 -13.99 -9.60 -7.22
N TYR A 11 -14.67 -9.72 -8.37
CA TYR A 11 -14.33 -9.01 -9.60
C TYR A 11 -14.95 -7.61 -9.64
N TYR A 12 -14.26 -6.64 -10.22
CA TYR A 12 -14.78 -5.29 -10.48
C TYR A 12 -14.00 -4.60 -11.61
N GLN A 13 -14.51 -3.45 -12.06
CA GLN A 13 -13.78 -2.59 -13.00
C GLN A 13 -12.84 -1.68 -12.22
N VAL A 14 -11.61 -1.57 -12.69
CA VAL A 14 -10.62 -0.64 -12.15
C VAL A 14 -10.27 0.44 -13.16
N SER A 15 -9.76 1.57 -12.67
CA SER A 15 -9.14 2.59 -13.51
C SER A 15 -7.80 3.07 -12.96
N ALA A 16 -6.89 3.40 -13.86
CA ALA A 16 -5.67 4.14 -13.56
C ALA A 16 -5.56 5.31 -14.54
N GLU A 17 -5.10 6.46 -14.06
CA GLU A 17 -4.66 7.55 -14.93
C GLU A 17 -3.20 7.29 -15.34
N ILE A 18 -2.98 7.07 -16.63
CA ILE A 18 -1.65 6.78 -17.19
C ILE A 18 -1.40 7.72 -18.35
N ALA A 19 -0.38 8.56 -18.23
CA ALA A 19 -0.02 9.57 -19.23
C ALA A 19 -1.20 10.50 -19.60
N GLY A 20 -2.01 10.91 -18.60
CA GLY A 20 -3.16 11.81 -18.78
C GLY A 20 -4.40 11.15 -19.38
N GLN A 21 -4.40 9.82 -19.54
CA GLN A 21 -5.56 9.07 -20.01
C GLN A 21 -6.06 8.09 -18.93
N ILE A 22 -7.38 8.02 -18.75
CA ILE A 22 -8.02 7.03 -17.89
C ILE A 22 -8.05 5.68 -18.62
N LYS A 23 -7.25 4.72 -18.15
CA LYS A 23 -7.32 3.33 -18.60
C LYS A 23 -8.20 2.53 -17.67
N LYS A 24 -9.18 1.82 -18.24
CA LYS A 24 -10.02 0.86 -17.51
C LYS A 24 -9.52 -0.56 -17.74
N ALA A 25 -9.63 -1.41 -16.73
CA ALA A 25 -9.26 -2.81 -16.81
C ALA A 25 -10.17 -3.71 -15.97
N SER A 26 -10.13 -5.01 -16.27
CA SER A 26 -10.72 -6.02 -15.39
C SER A 26 -9.84 -6.17 -14.16
N GLY A 27 -10.41 -5.86 -13.00
CA GLY A 27 -9.76 -5.96 -11.71
C GLY A 27 -10.44 -6.99 -10.80
N LEU A 28 -9.72 -7.45 -9.79
CA LEU A 28 -10.30 -8.16 -8.66
C LEU A 28 -9.66 -7.71 -7.36
N THR A 29 -10.36 -7.90 -6.25
CA THR A 29 -9.86 -7.61 -4.91
C THR A 29 -9.67 -8.92 -4.22
N TYR A 30 -8.52 -9.05 -3.60
CA TYR A 30 -8.27 -10.11 -2.64
C TYR A 30 -7.53 -9.50 -1.46
N GLN A 31 -8.12 -9.65 -0.27
CA GLN A 31 -7.57 -9.11 0.99
C GLN A 31 -7.25 -7.61 0.94
N GLY A 32 -8.09 -6.82 0.26
CA GLY A 32 -7.93 -5.37 0.14
C GLY A 32 -6.94 -4.88 -0.93
N ASN A 33 -6.25 -5.79 -1.64
CA ASN A 33 -5.34 -5.43 -2.73
C ASN A 33 -6.04 -5.54 -4.09
N VAL A 34 -5.65 -4.69 -5.03
CA VAL A 34 -6.19 -4.64 -6.40
C VAL A 34 -5.29 -5.43 -7.33
N PHE A 35 -5.86 -6.44 -7.99
CA PHE A 35 -5.15 -7.24 -8.98
C PHE A 35 -5.74 -7.02 -10.36
N ILE A 36 -4.87 -6.95 -11.37
CA ILE A 36 -5.24 -6.75 -12.77
C ILE A 36 -4.97 -8.01 -13.54
N LYS A 37 -5.94 -8.40 -14.38
CA LYS A 37 -5.80 -9.56 -15.24
C LYS A 37 -4.68 -9.33 -16.25
N VAL A 38 -3.70 -10.22 -16.25
CA VAL A 38 -2.57 -10.18 -17.17
C VAL A 38 -2.78 -11.15 -18.33
N LYS A 39 -3.26 -12.36 -18.02
CA LYS A 39 -3.35 -13.44 -19.00
C LYS A 39 -4.46 -14.43 -18.65
N SER A 40 -4.91 -15.18 -19.64
CA SER A 40 -5.81 -16.33 -19.48
C SER A 40 -5.22 -17.53 -20.18
N TYR A 41 -5.45 -18.70 -19.60
CA TYR A 41 -5.05 -20.01 -20.10
C TYR A 41 -6.27 -20.92 -20.09
N LEU A 42 -6.23 -22.00 -20.86
CA LEU A 42 -7.20 -23.07 -20.72
C LEU A 42 -7.00 -23.79 -19.37
N GLU A 43 -8.05 -24.45 -18.88
CA GLU A 43 -8.01 -25.15 -17.58
C GLU A 43 -6.89 -26.20 -17.51
N GLU A 44 -6.68 -26.92 -18.61
CA GLU A 44 -5.64 -27.95 -18.77
C GLU A 44 -4.21 -27.40 -18.79
N GLU A 45 -4.04 -26.08 -18.90
CA GLU A 45 -2.73 -25.41 -18.99
C GLU A 45 -2.25 -24.86 -17.64
N LEU A 46 -2.82 -25.31 -16.51
CA LEU A 46 -2.47 -24.83 -15.17
C LEU A 46 -0.96 -24.88 -14.88
N ASP A 47 -0.29 -25.98 -15.25
CA ASP A 47 1.15 -26.14 -15.02
C ASP A 47 1.99 -25.15 -15.85
N ASN A 48 1.56 -24.85 -17.08
CA ASN A 48 2.20 -23.84 -17.92
C ASN A 48 2.01 -22.43 -17.34
N ALA A 49 0.80 -22.13 -16.85
CA ALA A 49 0.51 -20.85 -16.19
C ALA A 49 1.36 -20.65 -14.92
N ILE A 50 1.54 -21.70 -14.12
CA ILE A 50 2.40 -21.69 -12.93
C ILE A 50 3.86 -21.46 -13.31
N LYS A 51 4.36 -22.20 -14.30
CA LYS A 51 5.75 -22.10 -14.76
C LYS A 51 6.08 -20.70 -15.26
N GLU A 52 5.26 -20.17 -16.17
CA GLU A 52 5.44 -18.82 -16.72
C GLU A 52 5.35 -17.75 -15.63
N CYS A 53 4.41 -17.90 -14.68
CA CYS A 53 4.31 -16.98 -13.54
C CYS A 53 5.59 -16.93 -12.71
N ARG A 54 6.22 -18.08 -12.46
CA ARG A 54 7.46 -18.16 -11.68
C ARG A 54 8.62 -17.48 -12.40
N GLU A 55 8.85 -17.86 -13.65
CA GLU A 55 9.96 -17.37 -14.46
C GLU A 55 9.89 -15.84 -14.65
N GLN A 56 8.68 -15.30 -14.84
CA GLN A 56 8.50 -13.89 -15.20
C GLN A 56 8.40 -12.94 -14.00
N TYR A 57 7.83 -13.38 -12.88
CA TYR A 57 7.44 -12.48 -11.78
C TYR A 57 7.99 -12.83 -10.41
N LEU A 58 8.60 -14.01 -10.23
CA LEU A 58 8.97 -14.50 -8.90
C LEU A 58 10.44 -14.95 -8.81
N ASP A 59 11.00 -15.50 -9.89
CA ASP A 59 12.37 -16.03 -9.87
C ASP A 59 13.44 -14.93 -10.00
N ASN A 60 13.05 -13.72 -10.42
CA ASN A 60 13.94 -12.57 -10.47
C ASN A 60 13.96 -11.85 -9.10
N GLN A 61 15.08 -11.97 -8.36
CA GLN A 61 15.28 -11.33 -7.04
C GLN A 61 15.08 -9.80 -7.02
N ALA A 62 15.02 -9.14 -8.18
CA ALA A 62 14.79 -7.71 -8.26
C ALA A 62 13.31 -7.31 -8.16
N ILE A 63 12.37 -8.20 -8.47
CA ILE A 63 10.94 -7.85 -8.62
C ILE A 63 10.08 -8.99 -8.07
N GLU A 64 9.61 -8.85 -6.83
CA GLU A 64 8.54 -9.69 -6.28
C GLU A 64 7.21 -8.95 -6.47
N ILE A 65 6.50 -9.26 -7.56
CA ILE A 65 5.12 -8.76 -7.75
C ILE A 65 4.15 -9.82 -7.20
N PRO A 66 3.23 -9.47 -6.30
CA PRO A 66 2.20 -10.39 -5.86
C PRO A 66 1.32 -10.85 -7.02
N THR A 67 1.22 -12.16 -7.18
CA THR A 67 0.52 -12.79 -8.30
C THR A 67 -0.49 -13.82 -7.84
N LEU A 68 -1.71 -13.76 -8.39
CA LEU A 68 -2.79 -14.71 -8.20
C LEU A 68 -3.05 -15.49 -9.48
N ILE A 69 -3.33 -16.78 -9.31
CA ILE A 69 -3.86 -17.65 -10.35
C ILE A 69 -5.29 -18.01 -9.94
N ILE A 70 -6.28 -17.63 -10.73
CA ILE A 70 -7.68 -17.90 -10.44
C ILE A 70 -8.17 -19.04 -11.33
N LYS A 71 -8.64 -20.12 -10.71
CA LYS A 71 -9.32 -21.23 -11.36
C LYS A 71 -10.78 -20.87 -11.60
N GLU A 72 -11.14 -20.73 -12.86
CA GLU A 72 -12.50 -20.52 -13.35
C GLU A 72 -12.99 -21.82 -14.00
N LYS A 73 -14.31 -21.96 -14.23
CA LYS A 73 -14.93 -23.21 -14.71
C LYS A 73 -14.35 -23.81 -16.00
N LYS A 74 -13.66 -23.02 -16.82
CA LYS A 74 -13.07 -23.43 -18.11
C LYS A 74 -11.73 -22.73 -18.41
N ALA A 75 -11.17 -22.03 -17.43
CA ALA A 75 -10.02 -21.17 -17.66
C ALA A 75 -9.21 -21.00 -16.39
N VAL A 76 -7.94 -20.71 -16.57
CA VAL A 76 -7.03 -20.29 -15.51
C VAL A 76 -6.58 -18.88 -15.82
N THR A 77 -6.78 -17.93 -14.91
CA THR A 77 -6.46 -16.52 -15.15
C THR A 77 -5.36 -16.03 -14.23
N LEU A 78 -4.38 -15.33 -14.79
CA LEU A 78 -3.24 -14.77 -14.08
C LEU A 78 -3.50 -13.30 -13.76
N TRP A 79 -3.29 -12.91 -12.51
CA TRP A 79 -3.53 -11.56 -12.03
C TRP A 79 -2.36 -11.05 -11.21
N ILE A 80 -1.91 -9.83 -11.48
CA ILE A 80 -0.81 -9.20 -10.74
C ILE A 80 -1.31 -8.00 -9.97
N GLU A 81 -0.74 -7.74 -8.81
CA GLU A 81 -1.02 -6.51 -8.06
C GLU A 81 -0.51 -5.30 -8.87
N ASP A 82 -1.39 -4.33 -9.12
CA ASP A 82 -1.01 -3.05 -9.72
C ASP A 82 -1.66 -1.90 -8.96
N ASN A 83 -0.89 -1.33 -8.03
CA ASN A 83 -1.33 -0.27 -7.13
C ASN A 83 -1.67 1.06 -7.83
N ARG A 84 -1.38 1.19 -9.14
CA ARG A 84 -1.78 2.34 -9.96
C ARG A 84 -3.27 2.31 -10.29
N PHE A 85 -3.87 1.13 -10.28
CA PHE A 85 -5.30 0.96 -10.53
C PHE A 85 -6.09 1.06 -9.23
N LYS A 86 -7.22 1.77 -9.28
CA LYS A 86 -8.18 1.87 -8.19
C LYS A 86 -9.53 1.31 -8.63
N PRO A 87 -10.32 0.71 -7.72
CA PRO A 87 -11.69 0.31 -8.04
C PRO A 87 -12.47 1.52 -8.55
N ILE A 88 -13.19 1.36 -9.65
CA ILE A 88 -14.17 2.34 -10.09
C ILE A 88 -15.36 2.17 -9.14
N GLN A 89 -15.45 3.01 -8.11
CA GLN A 89 -16.66 3.07 -7.29
C GLN A 89 -17.82 3.49 -8.21
N SER A 90 -18.86 2.67 -8.28
CA SER A 90 -20.17 3.17 -8.67
C SER A 90 -20.50 4.30 -7.70
N PHE A 91 -20.66 5.51 -8.22
CA PHE A 91 -21.04 6.68 -7.44
C PHE A 91 -22.34 6.39 -6.68
N ASP A 92 -22.26 6.32 -5.35
CA ASP A 92 -23.41 6.59 -4.48
C ASP A 92 -23.17 7.98 -3.86
N PRO A 93 -24.04 8.97 -4.13
CA PRO A 93 -23.83 10.33 -3.65
C PRO A 93 -24.31 10.48 -2.19
N ILE A 94 -23.62 11.38 -1.47
CA ILE A 94 -23.99 12.04 -0.21
C ILE A 94 -23.57 11.30 1.08
N ASN A 95 -22.65 11.93 1.82
CA ASN A 95 -22.85 12.31 3.22
C ASN A 95 -21.78 13.32 3.66
N ASP A 96 -22.06 14.60 3.38
CA ASP A 96 -21.61 15.71 4.23
C ASP A 96 -22.43 15.65 5.54
N THR A 97 -21.79 15.52 6.70
CA THR A 97 -22.30 16.13 7.94
C THR A 97 -21.16 16.38 8.94
N VAL A 98 -20.94 17.67 9.15
CA VAL A 98 -20.24 18.42 10.21
C VAL A 98 -20.35 17.80 11.61
N MET A 99 -19.26 17.85 12.40
CA MET A 99 -19.33 18.30 13.81
C MET A 99 -18.07 19.11 14.19
N GLN A 100 -18.33 20.33 14.68
CA GLN A 100 -17.38 21.24 15.33
C GLN A 100 -17.39 20.99 16.84
N THR A 101 -16.23 21.11 17.47
CA THR A 101 -15.95 21.73 18.79
C THR A 101 -14.41 21.80 18.86
N GLY A 102 -13.69 22.91 19.04
CA GLY A 102 -13.86 24.05 19.93
C GLY A 102 -12.69 24.03 20.94
N GLY A 103 -11.62 24.81 20.74
CA GLY A 103 -10.53 24.95 21.73
C GLY A 103 -9.16 25.44 21.23
N ASN A 104 -8.94 26.76 21.35
CA ASN A 104 -7.70 27.53 21.51
C ASN A 104 -6.54 27.50 20.47
N ILE A 105 -6.22 28.73 20.04
CA ILE A 105 -5.22 29.12 19.05
C ILE A 105 -3.81 29.05 19.65
N GLN A 106 -2.96 28.16 19.13
CA GLN A 106 -1.54 28.44 18.92
C GLN A 106 -1.31 28.44 17.41
N THR A 107 -1.00 29.62 16.87
CA THR A 107 -0.73 29.83 15.45
C THR A 107 0.53 29.06 15.04
N ASN A 108 0.35 27.91 14.41
CA ASN A 108 1.45 27.11 13.85
C ASN A 108 1.61 27.52 12.36
N PRO A 109 2.73 28.14 11.95
CA PRO A 109 2.84 28.82 10.64
C PRO A 109 3.01 27.90 9.43
N LEU A 110 2.94 26.57 9.60
CA LEU A 110 3.17 25.60 8.55
C LEU A 110 1.94 24.73 8.33
N ASN A 111 1.02 25.22 7.50
CA ASN A 111 -0.15 24.46 7.06
C ASN A 111 0.23 23.60 5.83
N PHE A 112 0.99 22.52 6.07
CA PHE A 112 1.28 21.56 5.02
C PHE A 112 0.06 20.70 4.71
N ASN A 113 -0.20 20.46 3.42
CA ASN A 113 -1.18 19.46 3.02
C ASN A 113 -0.64 18.07 3.38
N LEU A 114 -1.18 17.48 4.45
CA LEU A 114 -0.70 16.21 5.02
C LEU A 114 -0.79 15.03 4.04
N ILE A 115 -1.79 15.01 3.16
CA ILE A 115 -1.94 13.98 2.13
C ILE A 115 -0.81 14.08 1.12
N LYS A 116 -0.54 15.29 0.62
CA LYS A 116 0.56 15.54 -0.31
C LYS A 116 1.92 15.20 0.31
N VAL A 117 2.14 15.55 1.57
CA VAL A 117 3.37 15.19 2.30
C VAL A 117 3.50 13.67 2.38
N ALA A 118 2.43 12.96 2.74
CA ALA A 118 2.45 11.50 2.83
C ALA A 118 2.70 10.83 1.47
N ASP A 119 2.10 11.33 0.40
CA ASP A 119 2.31 10.84 -0.97
C ASP A 119 3.76 11.00 -1.41
N GLN A 120 4.38 12.16 -1.11
CA GLN A 120 5.78 12.41 -1.41
C GLN A 120 6.72 11.59 -0.54
N LEU A 121 6.41 11.46 0.76
CA LEU A 121 7.16 10.66 1.72
C LEU A 121 7.15 9.17 1.34
N LYS A 122 6.04 8.66 0.80
CA LYS A 122 5.92 7.30 0.27
C LYS A 122 6.49 7.12 -1.13
N GLY A 123 6.62 8.22 -1.88
CA GLY A 123 7.00 8.22 -3.29
C GLY A 123 8.42 7.72 -3.57
N LYS A 124 8.80 7.65 -4.84
CA LYS A 124 10.09 7.12 -5.30
C LYS A 124 11.32 7.83 -4.70
N GLN A 125 11.18 9.12 -4.40
CA GLN A 125 12.21 9.95 -3.76
C GLN A 125 11.98 10.10 -2.25
N GLY A 126 11.05 9.30 -1.70
CA GLY A 126 10.62 9.29 -0.32
C GLY A 126 11.52 8.44 0.58
N VAL A 127 10.99 8.07 1.73
CA VAL A 127 11.69 7.19 2.68
C VAL A 127 11.80 5.77 2.13
N LYS A 128 12.84 5.05 2.57
CA LYS A 128 13.02 3.65 2.18
C LYS A 128 12.05 2.75 2.95
N ILE A 129 10.98 2.36 2.27
CA ILE A 129 10.00 1.39 2.76
C ILE A 129 10.51 -0.03 2.46
N LYS A 130 10.69 -0.86 3.49
CA LYS A 130 11.14 -2.24 3.35
C LYS A 130 10.75 -3.10 4.55
N THR A 131 10.94 -4.40 4.44
CA THR A 131 10.87 -5.31 5.60
C THR A 131 12.08 -5.11 6.50
N ARG A 132 11.84 -5.02 7.80
CA ARG A 132 12.87 -4.89 8.83
C ARG A 132 12.63 -5.88 9.95
N ARG A 133 13.69 -6.57 10.37
CA ARG A 133 13.68 -7.44 11.54
C ARG A 133 14.01 -6.63 12.79
N SER A 134 13.18 -6.76 13.82
CA SER A 134 13.46 -6.21 15.13
C SER A 134 13.10 -7.25 16.20
N LYS A 135 14.11 -7.63 16.99
CA LYS A 135 14.06 -8.78 17.90
C LYS A 135 13.57 -10.05 17.15
N LEU A 136 12.47 -10.62 17.60
CA LEU A 136 11.84 -11.83 17.06
C LEU A 136 10.70 -11.53 16.08
N LYS A 137 10.44 -10.24 15.75
CA LYS A 137 9.35 -9.82 14.85
C LYS A 137 9.91 -9.27 13.54
N LEU A 138 9.22 -9.54 12.45
CA LEU A 138 9.46 -8.92 11.14
C LEU A 138 8.37 -7.88 10.88
N TYR A 139 8.77 -6.63 10.71
CA TYR A 139 7.89 -5.53 10.38
C TYR A 139 8.00 -5.25 8.88
N HIS A 140 6.87 -5.28 8.20
CA HIS A 140 6.79 -5.21 6.73
C HIS A 140 6.33 -3.84 6.31
N HIS A 141 6.72 -3.44 5.09
CA HIS A 141 6.36 -2.15 4.52
C HIS A 141 6.62 -0.99 5.49
N CYS A 142 7.73 -1.06 6.23
CA CYS A 142 8.02 -0.07 7.27
C CYS A 142 9.20 0.82 6.89
N PHE A 143 9.19 2.02 7.44
CA PHE A 143 10.26 3.01 7.35
C PHE A 143 10.71 3.39 8.77
N LEU A 144 11.86 4.06 8.90
CA LEU A 144 12.34 4.49 10.20
C LEU A 144 11.94 5.94 10.48
N GLY A 145 11.67 6.24 11.75
CA GLY A 145 11.30 7.59 12.20
C GLY A 145 12.37 8.63 11.88
N ASN A 146 13.63 8.32 12.20
CA ASN A 146 14.77 9.20 11.88
C ASN A 146 14.92 9.44 10.37
N ASP A 147 14.77 8.39 9.54
CA ASP A 147 14.86 8.51 8.07
C ASP A 147 13.73 9.43 7.54
N ALA A 148 12.54 9.37 8.15
CA ALA A 148 11.44 10.26 7.81
C ALA A 148 11.68 11.70 8.27
N VAL A 149 12.30 11.92 9.43
CA VAL A 149 12.69 13.26 9.89
C VAL A 149 13.73 13.87 8.96
N ASP A 150 14.77 13.11 8.59
CA ASP A 150 15.79 13.55 7.64
C ASP A 150 15.15 13.98 6.32
N TRP A 151 14.25 13.13 5.78
CA TRP A 151 13.52 13.45 4.55
C TRP A 151 12.68 14.73 4.67
N LEU A 152 11.93 14.88 5.77
CA LEU A 152 11.06 16.05 5.99
C LEU A 152 11.86 17.34 6.11
N VAL A 153 12.98 17.31 6.83
CA VAL A 153 13.90 18.46 6.96
C VAL A 153 14.46 18.85 5.60
N GLU A 154 14.93 17.86 4.82
CA GLU A 154 15.54 18.11 3.52
C GLU A 154 14.54 18.63 2.48
N ASN A 155 13.33 18.07 2.44
CA ASN A 155 12.34 18.35 1.39
C ASN A 155 11.43 19.53 1.73
N LEU A 156 11.12 19.74 3.01
CA LEU A 156 10.23 20.83 3.44
C LEU A 156 10.98 22.03 4.04
N LYS A 157 12.32 21.92 4.21
CA LYS A 157 13.19 22.97 4.77
C LYS A 157 12.74 23.43 6.17
N ILE A 158 12.33 22.47 7.00
CA ILE A 158 11.87 22.69 8.37
C ILE A 158 12.90 22.17 9.38
N SER A 159 12.81 22.61 10.62
CA SER A 159 13.63 22.06 11.71
C SER A 159 13.25 20.61 12.05
N ARG A 160 14.16 19.86 12.69
CA ARG A 160 13.86 18.50 13.17
C ARG A 160 12.67 18.47 14.14
N THR A 161 12.57 19.46 15.01
CA THR A 161 11.43 19.60 15.94
C THR A 161 10.11 19.77 15.19
N GLU A 162 10.08 20.59 14.13
CA GLU A 162 8.89 20.76 13.28
C GLU A 162 8.59 19.50 12.48
N ALA A 163 9.60 18.78 12.00
CA ALA A 163 9.43 17.50 11.32
C ALA A 163 8.83 16.44 12.25
N VAL A 164 9.26 16.38 13.52
CA VAL A 164 8.66 15.50 14.52
C VAL A 164 7.19 15.86 14.76
N ASN A 165 6.88 17.16 14.92
CA ASN A 165 5.51 17.62 15.08
C ASN A 165 4.64 17.31 13.84
N LEU A 166 5.20 17.42 12.64
CA LEU A 166 4.51 17.06 11.41
C LEU A 166 4.28 15.55 11.29
N GLY A 167 5.27 14.73 11.65
CA GLY A 167 5.12 13.28 11.75
C GLY A 167 4.05 12.88 12.76
N GLN A 168 3.97 13.58 13.90
CA GLN A 168 2.89 13.37 14.87
C GLN A 168 1.51 13.69 14.27
N LYS A 169 1.37 14.80 13.53
CA LYS A 169 0.12 15.11 12.82
C LYS A 169 -0.27 14.03 11.81
N LEU A 170 0.69 13.39 11.16
CA LEU A 170 0.43 12.25 10.26
C LEU A 170 -0.09 11.02 11.04
N ILE A 171 0.39 10.78 12.26
CA ILE A 171 -0.14 9.74 13.16
C ILE A 171 -1.56 10.09 13.60
N ASP A 172 -1.78 11.31 14.09
CA ASP A 172 -3.08 11.75 14.61
C ASP A 172 -4.19 11.69 13.54
N LYS A 173 -3.81 11.85 12.26
CA LYS A 173 -4.71 11.72 11.10
C LYS A 173 -4.81 10.31 10.54
N LYS A 174 -4.25 9.32 11.22
CA LYS A 174 -4.22 7.91 10.80
C LYS A 174 -3.68 7.71 9.38
N ILE A 175 -2.63 8.45 9.03
CA ILE A 175 -1.93 8.30 7.74
C ILE A 175 -0.76 7.32 7.91
N ILE A 176 -0.03 7.46 9.01
CA ILE A 176 1.03 6.55 9.45
C ILE A 176 0.79 6.12 10.90
N HIS A 177 1.43 5.04 11.34
CA HIS A 177 1.43 4.61 12.74
C HIS A 177 2.74 3.93 13.11
N HIS A 178 3.04 3.85 14.40
CA HIS A 178 4.11 3.00 14.90
C HIS A 178 3.72 1.53 14.71
N VAL A 179 4.65 0.67 14.28
CA VAL A 179 4.30 -0.73 13.94
C VAL A 179 3.76 -1.59 15.09
N SER A 180 3.87 -1.13 16.35
CA SER A 180 3.21 -1.74 17.52
C SER A 180 2.16 -0.84 18.19
N ASP A 181 1.91 0.36 17.64
CA ASP A 181 1.00 1.37 18.19
C ASP A 181 1.32 1.85 19.63
N GLU A 182 2.54 1.58 20.11
CA GLU A 182 3.00 1.93 21.48
C GLU A 182 3.70 3.29 21.57
N HIS A 183 3.99 3.96 20.45
CA HIS A 183 4.81 5.16 20.42
C HIS A 183 4.21 6.30 19.59
N SER A 184 4.37 7.52 20.11
CA SER A 184 4.26 8.76 19.33
C SER A 184 5.35 8.83 18.26
N PHE A 185 5.23 9.77 17.33
CA PHE A 185 6.27 9.96 16.32
C PHE A 185 7.57 10.45 16.97
N LYS A 186 8.70 9.83 16.63
CA LYS A 186 10.02 10.13 17.17
C LYS A 186 11.09 10.11 16.09
N ASP A 187 12.06 10.99 16.26
CA ASP A 187 13.32 11.04 15.53
C ASP A 187 14.31 9.96 16.01
N GLU A 188 13.91 8.70 15.87
CA GLU A 188 14.65 7.53 16.35
C GLU A 188 14.53 6.39 15.34
N GLN A 189 15.35 5.34 15.50
CA GLN A 189 15.29 4.12 14.69
C GLN A 189 14.09 3.22 15.05
N LEU A 190 12.92 3.82 15.28
CA LEU A 190 11.65 3.14 15.46
C LEU A 190 10.97 2.90 14.12
N CYS A 191 10.25 1.79 13.99
CA CYS A 191 9.58 1.42 12.75
C CYS A 191 8.18 2.01 12.70
N TYR A 192 7.87 2.67 11.59
CA TYR A 192 6.54 3.19 11.28
C TYR A 192 6.05 2.61 9.97
N ARG A 193 4.73 2.61 9.79
CA ARG A 193 4.05 2.07 8.62
C ARG A 193 2.93 3.02 8.22
N PHE A 194 2.63 3.10 6.93
CA PHE A 194 1.42 3.76 6.48
C PHE A 194 0.21 2.88 6.79
N TYR A 195 -0.90 3.45 7.25
CA TYR A 195 -2.13 2.68 7.53
C TYR A 195 -2.63 1.91 6.30
N GLN A 196 -2.47 2.48 5.10
CA GLN A 196 -2.76 1.80 3.83
C GLN A 196 -1.91 0.54 3.58
N ASP A 197 -0.85 0.30 4.35
CA ASP A 197 0.00 -0.90 4.26
C ASP A 197 -0.18 -1.84 5.48
N GLU A 198 -1.10 -1.54 6.42
CA GLU A 198 -1.35 -2.31 7.65
C GLU A 198 -1.87 -3.73 7.35
N ASN A 199 -2.72 -3.87 6.33
CA ASN A 199 -3.30 -5.14 5.89
C ASN A 199 -2.53 -5.81 4.74
N LYS A 200 -1.36 -5.29 4.39
CA LYS A 200 -0.44 -6.00 3.49
C LYS A 200 0.24 -7.11 4.28
N SER A 201 -0.49 -8.21 4.43
CA SER A 201 0.00 -9.39 5.14
C SER A 201 1.11 -10.08 4.36
N ILE A 202 1.99 -10.69 5.13
CA ILE A 202 3.21 -11.37 4.74
C ILE A 202 3.02 -12.88 4.50
N TRP A 203 1.81 -13.39 4.62
CA TRP A 203 1.61 -14.80 4.88
C TRP A 203 0.96 -15.51 3.70
N THR A 204 1.42 -16.71 3.39
CA THR A 204 1.71 -17.69 4.45
C THR A 204 3.08 -18.35 4.36
N ASP A 205 3.93 -18.19 5.39
CA ASP A 205 4.74 -19.36 5.79
C ASP A 205 3.76 -20.45 6.24
N LYS A 206 4.03 -21.68 5.77
CA LYS A 206 3.53 -22.96 6.26
C LYS A 206 2.03 -23.04 6.56
N ILE A 207 1.26 -23.44 5.55
CA ILE A 207 0.15 -24.36 5.77
C ILE A 207 0.33 -25.54 4.79
N ILE A 208 0.85 -26.62 5.39
CA ILE A 208 1.07 -28.00 4.92
C ILE A 208 2.11 -28.18 3.81
#